data_AF-T0IQ82-F1
#
_entry.id   AF-T0IQ82-F1
#
_cell.length_a   1.000
_cell.length_b   1.000
_cell.length_c   1.000
_cell.angle_alpha   90.00
_cell.angle_beta   90.00
_cell.angle_gamma   90.00
#
_symmetry.space_group_name_H-M   'P 1'
#
loop_
_entity.id
_entity.type
_entity.pdbx_description
1 polymer ?
#
loop_
_entity_poly.entity_id
_entity_poly.type
_entity_poly.pdbx_seq_one_letter_code
_entity_poly.pdbx_strand_id
1 'polypeptide(L)'
;MRHDPASGAIVVMLRSLKMHGMAQAVTDLMEQGSPAFEAAIPILSQLLKAETAEREVRSVAYQLKIARFPVYRDLAGFDFTSSEVNEALVRQLHRCDFIDIADNIVLVGGPGTGKSHVATALGIQAIEHHRKRVRFFSTVELVNALEQEKAQGKAGQIANRLLHSDLVILDELGYLPFSASGGALLFHLLSKLYERTSVIITTNLSFSEWATVFGDAKMTTALLDRLTHHCHILETGNDSFRFKNSSAKQARTQKRKPRVDPPVTPET
;
A
#
# COMPACT_ATOMS: atom_id res chain seq x y z
N MET A 1 -36.99 -27.97 17.26
CA MET A 1 -36.78 -26.63 16.67
C MET A 1 -35.52 -26.68 15.83
N ARG A 2 -35.64 -26.69 14.50
CA ARG A 2 -34.48 -26.52 13.62
C ARG A 2 -34.26 -25.01 13.51
N HIS A 3 -33.17 -24.49 14.08
CA HIS A 3 -32.79 -23.11 13.83
C HIS A 3 -32.55 -22.93 12.32
N ASP A 4 -33.33 -22.05 11.69
CA ASP A 4 -33.11 -21.67 10.30
C ASP A 4 -31.75 -20.97 10.17
N PRO A 5 -30.80 -21.49 9.37
CA PRO A 5 -29.48 -20.88 9.19
C PRO A 5 -29.54 -19.39 8.77
N ALA A 6 -30.61 -18.95 8.12
CA ALA A 6 -30.80 -17.55 7.74
C ALA A 6 -30.94 -16.60 8.95
N SER A 7 -31.61 -17.06 10.01
CA SER A 7 -31.85 -16.28 11.23
C SER A 7 -30.57 -16.10 12.06
N GLY A 8 -29.74 -17.14 12.17
CA GLY A 8 -28.42 -17.06 12.81
C GLY A 8 -27.46 -16.10 12.10
N ALA A 9 -27.53 -16.03 10.76
CA ALA A 9 -26.72 -15.09 9.98
C ALA A 9 -27.04 -13.62 10.30
N ILE A 10 -28.30 -13.28 10.60
CA ILE A 10 -28.71 -11.92 11.00
C ILE A 10 -28.01 -11.51 12.30
N VAL A 11 -27.96 -12.40 13.30
CA VAL A 11 -27.30 -12.13 14.58
C VAL A 11 -25.80 -11.88 14.38
N VAL A 12 -25.15 -12.68 13.53
CA VAL A 12 -23.73 -12.50 13.18
C VAL A 12 -23.49 -11.15 12.49
N MET A 13 -24.32 -10.80 11.50
CA MET A 13 -24.22 -9.51 10.81
C MET A 13 -24.41 -8.34 11.77
N LEU A 14 -25.43 -8.36 12.64
CA LEU A 14 -25.66 -7.31 13.64
C LEU A 14 -24.48 -7.15 14.61
N ARG A 15 -23.91 -8.26 15.10
CA ARG A 15 -22.72 -8.21 15.97
C ARG A 15 -21.50 -7.63 15.24
N SER A 16 -21.29 -7.98 13.97
CA SER A 16 -20.22 -7.40 13.15
C SER A 16 -20.38 -5.88 12.96
N LEU A 17 -21.63 -5.40 12.92
CA LEU A 17 -21.97 -3.98 12.86
C LEU A 17 -21.94 -3.27 14.22
N LYS A 18 -21.57 -3.98 15.30
CA LYS A 18 -21.58 -3.52 16.71
C LYS A 18 -22.97 -3.18 17.24
N MET A 19 -24.04 -3.74 16.65
CA MET A 19 -25.43 -3.55 17.08
C MET A 19 -25.84 -4.62 18.10
N HIS A 20 -25.15 -4.66 19.25
CA HIS A 20 -25.30 -5.73 20.24
C HIS A 20 -26.71 -5.84 20.82
N GLY A 21 -27.38 -4.71 21.09
CA GLY A 21 -28.77 -4.70 21.58
C GLY A 21 -29.75 -5.30 20.58
N MET A 22 -29.63 -4.95 19.30
CA MET A 22 -30.47 -5.54 18.25
C MET A 22 -30.19 -7.02 18.05
N ALA A 23 -28.92 -7.44 18.15
CA ALA A 23 -28.54 -8.85 18.04
C ALA A 23 -29.17 -9.70 19.15
N GLN A 24 -29.23 -9.19 20.39
CA GLN A 24 -29.91 -9.86 21.49
C GLN A 24 -31.42 -9.96 21.25
N ALA A 25 -32.07 -8.84 20.91
CA ALA A 25 -33.51 -8.82 20.63
C ALA A 25 -33.90 -9.79 19.50
N VAL A 26 -33.08 -9.90 18.44
CA VAL A 26 -33.30 -10.88 17.37
C VAL A 26 -33.18 -12.31 17.88
N THR A 27 -32.25 -12.59 18.79
CA THR A 27 -32.09 -13.93 19.37
C THR A 27 -33.32 -14.32 20.18
N ASP A 28 -33.84 -13.39 21.00
CA ASP A 28 -35.05 -13.61 21.80
C ASP A 28 -36.28 -13.83 20.90
N LEU A 29 -36.41 -13.05 19.80
CA LEU A 29 -37.49 -13.21 18.81
C LEU A 29 -37.40 -14.53 18.03
N MET A 30 -36.19 -15.02 17.79
CA MET A 30 -35.96 -16.33 17.17
C MET A 30 -36.42 -17.48 18.08
N GLU A 31 -36.16 -17.40 19.38
CA GLU A 31 -36.60 -18.40 20.36
C GLU A 31 -38.13 -18.44 20.49
N GLN A 32 -38.78 -17.29 20.35
CA GLN A 32 -40.24 -17.17 20.38
C GLN A 32 -40.93 -17.76 19.14
N GLY A 33 -40.23 -17.91 18.01
CA GLY A 33 -40.77 -18.56 16.81
C GLY A 33 -41.95 -17.81 16.16
N SER A 34 -41.94 -16.48 16.18
CA SER A 34 -43.03 -15.67 15.61
C SER A 34 -43.08 -15.71 14.08
N PRO A 35 -44.22 -16.06 13.44
CA PRO A 35 -44.36 -16.06 11.98
C PRO A 35 -44.10 -14.69 11.34
N ALA A 36 -44.43 -13.60 12.04
CA ALA A 36 -44.17 -12.24 11.58
C ALA A 36 -42.67 -11.93 11.51
N PHE A 37 -41.89 -12.49 12.45
CA PHE A 37 -40.44 -12.36 12.44
C PHE A 37 -39.81 -13.18 11.32
N GLU A 38 -40.27 -14.43 11.11
CA GLU A 38 -39.81 -15.27 10.00
C GLU A 38 -40.03 -14.59 8.64
N ALA A 39 -41.19 -13.95 8.44
CA ALA A 39 -41.48 -13.18 7.23
C ALA A 39 -40.58 -11.95 7.05
N ALA A 40 -40.06 -11.38 8.14
CA ALA A 40 -39.17 -10.21 8.11
C ALA A 40 -37.70 -10.57 7.85
N ILE A 41 -37.28 -11.82 8.04
CA ILE A 41 -35.88 -12.29 7.87
C ILE A 41 -35.27 -11.84 6.53
N PRO A 42 -35.94 -12.03 5.35
CA PRO A 42 -35.34 -11.64 4.07
C PRO A 42 -35.10 -10.13 3.96
N ILE A 43 -36.04 -9.32 4.46
CA ILE A 43 -35.93 -7.85 4.44
C ILE A 43 -34.80 -7.39 5.36
N LEU A 44 -34.75 -7.92 6.59
CA LEU A 44 -33.67 -7.62 7.54
C LEU A 44 -32.31 -8.02 6.98
N SER A 45 -32.21 -9.20 6.36
CA SER A 45 -30.98 -9.66 5.71
C SER A 45 -30.54 -8.71 4.60
N GLN A 46 -31.46 -8.25 3.75
CA GLN A 46 -31.15 -7.30 2.67
C GLN A 46 -30.68 -5.94 3.22
N LEU A 47 -31.32 -5.40 4.24
CA LEU A 47 -30.93 -4.14 4.86
C LEU A 47 -29.55 -4.23 5.53
N LEU A 48 -29.27 -5.33 6.24
CA LEU A 48 -27.97 -5.54 6.88
C LEU A 48 -26.85 -5.74 5.85
N LYS A 49 -27.11 -6.42 4.74
CA LYS A 49 -26.17 -6.53 3.63
C LYS A 49 -25.87 -5.16 3.02
N ALA A 50 -26.90 -4.33 2.80
CA ALA A 50 -26.73 -2.98 2.27
C ALA A 50 -25.89 -2.08 3.20
N GLU A 51 -26.18 -2.08 4.50
CA GLU A 51 -25.40 -1.33 5.50
C GLU A 51 -23.94 -1.83 5.58
N THR A 52 -23.73 -3.15 5.52
CA THR A 52 -22.39 -3.74 5.54
C THR A 52 -21.58 -3.30 4.32
N ALA A 53 -22.17 -3.42 3.12
CA ALA A 53 -21.53 -2.99 1.88
C ALA A 53 -21.17 -1.49 1.90
N GLU A 54 -22.08 -0.64 2.35
CA GLU A 54 -21.84 0.81 2.44
C GLU A 54 -20.71 1.15 3.44
N ARG A 55 -20.67 0.48 4.60
CA ARG A 55 -19.56 0.65 5.56
C ARG A 55 -18.23 0.19 5.00
N GLU A 56 -18.21 -0.91 4.25
CA GLU A 56 -17.00 -1.40 3.59
C GLU A 56 -16.48 -0.40 2.56
N VAL A 57 -17.35 0.14 1.71
CA VAL A 57 -17.00 1.18 0.73
C VAL A 57 -16.43 2.42 1.42
N ARG A 58 -17.10 2.89 2.48
CA ARG A 58 -16.59 4.04 3.28
C ARG A 58 -15.25 3.75 3.93
N SER A 59 -15.06 2.54 4.46
CA SER A 59 -13.82 2.12 5.09
C SER A 59 -12.66 2.14 4.11
N VAL A 60 -12.84 1.58 2.90
CA VAL A 60 -11.82 1.61 1.84
C VAL A 60 -11.52 3.03 1.40
N ALA A 61 -12.54 3.85 1.11
CA ALA A 61 -12.34 5.24 0.72
C ALA A 61 -11.56 6.02 1.79
N TYR A 62 -11.87 5.78 3.07
CA TYR A 62 -11.13 6.34 4.19
C TYR A 62 -9.68 5.86 4.22
N GLN A 63 -9.42 4.56 4.11
CA GLN A 63 -8.06 4.00 4.11
C GLN A 63 -7.22 4.51 2.93
N LEU A 64 -7.77 4.56 1.71
CA LEU A 64 -7.08 5.14 0.54
C LEU A 64 -6.71 6.60 0.78
N LYS A 65 -7.62 7.40 1.35
CA LYS A 65 -7.37 8.80 1.67
C LYS A 65 -6.24 8.99 2.68
N ILE A 66 -6.20 8.20 3.75
CA ILE A 66 -5.19 8.34 4.80
C ILE A 66 -3.87 7.65 4.46
N ALA A 67 -3.87 6.69 3.52
CA ALA A 67 -2.66 6.07 3.00
C ALA A 67 -1.77 7.08 2.27
N ARG A 68 -2.38 8.13 1.66
CA ARG A 68 -1.69 9.23 0.96
C ARG A 68 -0.76 8.77 -0.17
N PHE A 69 -1.23 7.83 -1.00
CA PHE A 69 -0.50 7.48 -2.22
C PHE A 69 -0.35 8.72 -3.12
N PRO A 70 0.82 8.93 -3.75
CA PRO A 70 1.05 10.08 -4.61
C PRO A 70 0.20 10.03 -5.89
N VAL A 71 -0.01 8.83 -6.43
CA VAL A 71 -0.84 8.58 -7.61
C VAL A 71 -1.49 7.21 -7.47
N TYR A 72 -2.75 7.07 -7.89
CA TYR A 72 -3.40 5.77 -7.97
C TYR A 72 -2.77 4.92 -9.10
N ARG A 73 -2.27 3.74 -8.77
CA ARG A 73 -1.61 2.81 -9.70
C ARG A 73 -2.03 1.37 -9.40
N ASP A 74 -2.57 0.68 -10.39
CA ASP A 74 -2.88 -0.75 -10.33
C ASP A 74 -1.82 -1.56 -11.09
N LEU A 75 -1.66 -2.82 -10.72
CA LEU A 75 -0.82 -3.79 -11.40
C LEU A 75 -1.27 -4.05 -12.83
N ALA A 76 -2.56 -3.94 -13.15
CA ALA A 76 -3.06 -4.05 -14.54
C ALA A 76 -2.46 -2.99 -15.47
N GLY A 77 -2.07 -1.84 -14.93
CA GLY A 77 -1.39 -0.77 -15.66
C GLY A 77 0.14 -0.92 -15.74
N PHE A 78 0.71 -2.00 -15.22
CA PHE A 78 2.15 -2.25 -15.20
C PHE A 78 2.57 -3.14 -16.39
N ASP A 79 3.52 -2.66 -17.20
CA ASP A 79 4.04 -3.41 -18.34
C ASP A 79 5.29 -4.22 -17.94
N PHE A 80 5.06 -5.49 -17.58
CA PHE A 80 6.11 -6.44 -17.23
C PHE A 80 7.06 -6.75 -18.39
N THR A 81 6.64 -6.59 -19.65
CA THR A 81 7.53 -6.84 -20.80
C THR A 81 8.66 -5.81 -20.90
N SER A 82 8.46 -4.65 -20.27
CA SER A 82 9.40 -3.53 -20.28
C SER A 82 10.25 -3.40 -19.01
N SER A 83 10.07 -4.32 -18.05
CA SER A 83 10.73 -4.34 -16.74
C SER A 83 11.46 -5.67 -16.51
N GLU A 84 12.60 -5.63 -15.85
CA GLU A 84 13.36 -6.84 -15.48
C GLU A 84 12.82 -7.52 -14.21
N VAL A 85 11.73 -7.00 -13.64
CA VAL A 85 11.15 -7.52 -12.40
C VAL A 85 10.57 -8.92 -12.60
N ASN A 86 10.75 -9.79 -11.59
CA ASN A 86 10.17 -11.12 -11.59
C ASN A 86 8.63 -11.05 -11.49
N GLU A 87 7.95 -11.16 -12.62
CA GLU A 87 6.48 -11.07 -12.71
C GLU A 87 5.77 -12.11 -11.82
N ALA A 88 6.26 -13.35 -11.77
CA ALA A 88 5.66 -14.41 -10.98
C ALA A 88 5.65 -14.05 -9.49
N LEU A 89 6.78 -13.54 -8.99
CA LEU A 89 6.90 -13.08 -7.61
C LEU A 89 6.02 -11.85 -7.34
N VAL A 90 5.97 -10.87 -8.24
CA VAL A 90 5.09 -9.70 -8.08
C VAL A 90 3.62 -10.12 -8.02
N ARG A 91 3.18 -11.05 -8.87
CA ARG A 91 1.80 -11.58 -8.85
C ARG A 91 1.51 -12.38 -7.59
N GLN A 92 2.49 -13.10 -7.05
CA GLN A 92 2.37 -13.77 -5.75
C GLN A 92 2.20 -12.74 -4.63
N LEU A 93 3.05 -11.71 -4.59
CA LEU A 93 2.99 -10.65 -3.57
C LEU A 93 1.70 -9.82 -3.66
N HIS A 94 1.10 -9.72 -4.85
CA HIS A 94 -0.20 -9.09 -5.07
C HIS A 94 -1.38 -9.81 -4.39
N ARG A 95 -1.17 -11.03 -3.87
CA ARG A 95 -2.14 -11.71 -2.99
C ARG A 95 -2.09 -11.19 -1.55
N CYS A 96 -1.08 -10.40 -1.21
CA CYS A 96 -0.90 -9.78 0.10
C CYS A 96 -0.71 -10.74 1.28
N ASP A 97 -0.51 -12.04 1.05
CA ASP A 97 -0.27 -13.05 2.08
C ASP A 97 0.97 -12.71 2.96
N PHE A 98 1.96 -12.03 2.38
CA PHE A 98 3.17 -11.56 3.08
C PHE A 98 2.84 -10.60 4.25
N ILE A 99 1.71 -9.88 4.19
CA ILE A 99 1.29 -8.94 5.23
C ILE A 99 0.86 -9.70 6.50
N ASP A 100 0.28 -10.89 6.36
CA ASP A 100 -0.22 -11.68 7.50
C ASP A 100 0.91 -12.27 8.34
N ILE A 101 2.07 -12.51 7.73
CA ILE A 101 3.28 -13.02 8.39
C ILE A 101 4.32 -11.94 8.68
N ALA A 102 3.98 -10.66 8.43
CA ALA A 102 4.87 -9.51 8.62
C ALA A 102 6.18 -9.56 7.80
N ASP A 103 6.16 -10.19 6.63
CA ASP A 103 7.30 -10.21 5.69
C ASP A 103 7.46 -8.82 5.03
N ASN A 104 8.70 -8.46 4.72
CA ASN A 104 9.06 -7.19 4.08
C ASN A 104 9.25 -7.36 2.57
N ILE A 105 9.19 -6.25 1.84
CA ILE A 105 9.53 -6.19 0.42
C ILE A 105 10.54 -5.07 0.19
N VAL A 106 11.64 -5.36 -0.49
CA VAL A 106 12.59 -4.33 -0.93
C VAL A 106 12.66 -4.34 -2.45
N LEU A 107 12.28 -3.21 -3.05
CA LEU A 107 12.40 -2.98 -4.48
C LEU A 107 13.67 -2.19 -4.77
N VAL A 108 14.58 -2.77 -5.54
CA VAL A 108 15.89 -2.21 -5.89
C VAL A 108 15.98 -1.96 -7.39
N GLY A 109 16.59 -0.85 -7.80
CA GLY A 109 16.90 -0.58 -9.21
C GLY A 109 16.96 0.90 -9.57
N GLY A 110 17.31 1.20 -10.82
CA GLY A 110 17.49 2.56 -11.33
C GLY A 110 16.23 3.44 -11.34
N PRO A 111 16.36 4.77 -11.49
CA PRO A 111 15.20 5.67 -11.54
C PRO A 111 14.23 5.35 -12.68
N GLY A 112 12.93 5.30 -12.38
CA GLY A 112 11.88 5.11 -13.39
C GLY A 112 11.71 3.66 -13.88
N THR A 113 12.26 2.66 -13.18
CA THR A 113 12.10 1.22 -13.49
C THR A 113 10.79 0.61 -12.98
N GLY A 114 9.96 1.40 -12.28
CA GLY A 114 8.63 0.96 -11.84
C GLY A 114 8.49 0.57 -10.36
N LYS A 115 9.55 0.70 -9.54
CA LYS A 115 9.52 0.37 -8.10
C LYS A 115 8.33 0.98 -7.35
N SER A 116 8.18 2.31 -7.42
CA SER A 116 7.09 3.02 -6.74
C SER A 116 5.71 2.65 -7.29
N HIS A 117 5.62 2.25 -8.58
CA HIS A 117 4.37 1.74 -9.17
C HIS A 117 4.00 0.42 -8.52
N VAL A 118 4.92 -0.55 -8.48
CA VAL A 118 4.66 -1.87 -7.87
C VAL A 118 4.32 -1.72 -6.39
N ALA A 119 5.10 -0.94 -5.63
CA ALA A 119 4.83 -0.68 -4.21
C ALA A 119 3.42 -0.08 -3.99
N THR A 120 3.04 0.89 -4.83
CA THR A 120 1.71 1.53 -4.76
C THR A 120 0.59 0.56 -5.13
N ALA A 121 0.78 -0.25 -6.18
CA ALA A 121 -0.19 -1.26 -6.60
C ALA A 121 -0.45 -2.30 -5.51
N LEU A 122 0.61 -2.81 -4.87
CA LEU A 122 0.49 -3.71 -3.72
C LEU A 122 -0.26 -3.04 -2.55
N GLY A 123 0.04 -1.77 -2.27
CA GLY A 123 -0.63 -1.01 -1.21
C GLY A 123 -2.12 -0.78 -1.49
N ILE A 124 -2.48 -0.46 -2.73
CA ILE A 124 -3.88 -0.27 -3.13
C ILE A 124 -4.64 -1.60 -3.07
N GLN A 125 -4.06 -2.66 -3.61
CA GLN A 125 -4.62 -4.02 -3.55
C GLN A 125 -4.89 -4.45 -2.10
N ALA A 126 -3.93 -4.21 -1.21
CA ALA A 126 -4.06 -4.53 0.21
C ALA A 126 -5.24 -3.79 0.87
N ILE A 127 -5.51 -2.54 0.50
CA ILE A 127 -6.66 -1.78 1.02
C ILE A 127 -7.97 -2.28 0.39
N GLU A 128 -8.04 -2.29 -0.94
CA GLU A 128 -9.29 -2.49 -1.67
C GLU A 128 -9.82 -3.91 -1.52
N HIS A 129 -8.94 -4.91 -1.58
CA HIS A 129 -9.32 -6.32 -1.59
C HIS A 129 -9.08 -7.04 -0.27
N HIS A 130 -8.10 -6.61 0.53
CA HIS A 130 -7.72 -7.29 1.78
C HIS A 130 -8.04 -6.48 3.05
N ARG A 131 -8.64 -5.29 2.90
CA ARG A 131 -9.05 -4.39 4.00
C ARG A 131 -7.91 -4.06 4.98
N LYS A 132 -6.67 -4.05 4.49
CA LYS A 132 -5.47 -3.74 5.28
C LYS A 132 -5.31 -2.23 5.46
N ARG A 133 -4.72 -1.83 6.58
CA ARG A 133 -4.38 -0.45 6.93
C ARG A 133 -2.98 -0.16 6.39
N VAL A 134 -2.90 0.60 5.31
CA VAL A 134 -1.63 0.91 4.64
C VAL A 134 -1.26 2.38 4.84
N ARG A 135 0.02 2.68 4.98
CA ARG A 135 0.55 4.05 4.98
C ARG A 135 1.69 4.18 3.98
N PHE A 136 1.66 5.24 3.18
CA PHE A 136 2.70 5.57 2.23
C PHE A 136 3.43 6.83 2.69
N PHE A 137 4.76 6.80 2.63
CA PHE A 137 5.61 7.96 2.89
C PHE A 137 6.74 8.03 1.87
N SER A 138 7.07 9.24 1.42
CA SER A 138 8.45 9.48 1.02
C SER A 138 9.33 9.31 2.24
N THR A 139 10.43 8.57 2.11
CA THR A 139 11.35 8.33 3.23
C THR A 139 11.85 9.64 3.83
N VAL A 140 12.12 10.64 2.98
CA VAL A 140 12.58 11.97 3.39
C VAL A 140 11.54 12.68 4.25
N GLU A 141 10.28 12.67 3.82
CA GLU A 141 9.19 13.29 4.58
C GLU A 141 8.98 12.62 5.94
N LEU A 142 9.10 11.29 6.00
CA LEU A 142 9.00 10.55 7.25
C LEU A 142 10.14 10.90 8.22
N VAL A 143 11.38 10.96 7.73
CA VAL A 143 12.54 11.34 8.54
C VAL A 143 12.36 12.76 9.11
N ASN A 144 11.95 13.71 8.26
CA ASN A 144 11.68 15.09 8.70
C ASN A 144 10.57 15.13 9.77
N ALA A 145 9.50 14.35 9.60
CA ALA A 145 8.42 14.26 10.57
C ALA A 145 8.88 13.66 11.91
N LEU A 146 9.76 12.65 11.89
CA LEU A 146 10.36 12.05 13.10
C LEU A 146 11.26 13.05 13.83
N GLU A 147 12.08 13.81 13.10
CA GLU A 147 12.93 14.85 13.69
C GLU A 147 12.10 15.97 14.32
N GLN A 148 11.04 16.42 13.64
CA GLN A 148 10.13 17.42 14.15
C GLN A 148 9.40 16.93 15.41
N GLU A 149 8.94 15.68 15.43
CA GLU A 149 8.31 15.06 16.60
C GLU A 149 9.27 15.00 17.80
N LYS A 150 10.54 14.62 17.56
CA LYS A 150 11.59 14.61 18.57
C LYS A 150 11.86 16.01 19.13
N ALA A 151 11.94 17.03 18.26
CA ALA A 151 12.15 18.42 18.68
C ALA A 151 11.01 18.96 19.55
N GLN A 152 9.78 18.47 19.34
CA GLN A 152 8.60 18.83 20.14
C GLN A 152 8.49 18.04 21.46
N GLY A 153 9.44 17.15 21.77
CA GLY A 153 9.40 16.30 22.97
C GLY A 153 8.30 15.22 22.93
N LYS A 154 7.77 14.89 21.76
CA LYS A 154 6.66 13.92 21.58
C LYS A 154 7.12 12.62 20.91
N ALA A 155 8.41 12.28 21.03
CA ALA A 155 9.02 11.16 20.32
C ALA A 155 8.22 9.85 20.51
N GLY A 156 7.93 9.17 19.40
CA GLY A 156 7.31 7.84 19.37
C GLY A 156 5.82 7.81 19.03
N GLN A 157 5.12 8.94 18.88
CA GLN A 157 3.71 8.91 18.47
C GLN A 157 3.55 8.40 17.03
N ILE A 158 4.43 8.81 16.12
CA ILE A 158 4.48 8.32 14.74
C ILE A 158 4.75 6.81 14.76
N ALA A 159 5.75 6.35 15.51
CA ALA A 159 6.06 4.93 15.61
C ALA A 159 4.88 4.10 16.14
N ASN A 160 4.21 4.57 17.20
CA ASN A 160 3.03 3.90 17.76
C ASN A 160 1.86 3.87 16.77
N ARG A 161 1.67 4.94 15.97
CA ARG A 161 0.64 4.96 14.92
C ARG A 161 0.96 3.96 13.80
N LEU A 162 2.22 3.83 13.42
CA LEU A 162 2.65 2.91 12.37
C LEU A 162 2.61 1.45 12.82
N LEU A 163 2.83 1.16 14.10
CA LEU A 163 2.60 -0.17 14.68
C LEU A 163 1.15 -0.66 14.59
N HIS A 164 0.19 0.26 14.45
CA HIS A 164 -1.21 -0.07 14.18
C HIS A 164 -1.56 -0.08 12.69
N SER A 165 -0.57 -0.02 11.81
CA SER A 165 -0.74 -0.25 10.37
C SER A 165 -0.35 -1.70 10.06
N ASP A 166 -0.97 -2.26 9.04
CA ASP A 166 -0.66 -3.61 8.58
C ASP A 166 0.51 -3.56 7.56
N LEU A 167 0.63 -2.45 6.82
CA LEU A 167 1.69 -2.21 5.85
C LEU A 167 2.17 -0.77 5.88
N VAL A 168 3.50 -0.56 5.84
CA VAL A 168 4.12 0.75 5.66
C VAL A 168 4.99 0.74 4.41
N ILE A 169 4.77 1.69 3.51
CA ILE A 169 5.54 1.86 2.28
C ILE A 169 6.45 3.09 2.44
N LEU A 170 7.75 2.87 2.30
CA LEU A 170 8.80 3.88 2.32
C LEU A 170 9.38 4.01 0.92
N ASP A 171 9.03 5.10 0.23
CA ASP A 171 9.47 5.36 -1.12
C ASP A 171 10.78 6.17 -1.12
N GLU A 172 11.65 5.90 -2.09
CA GLU A 172 12.88 6.66 -2.39
C GLU A 172 13.92 6.68 -1.25
N LEU A 173 14.10 5.56 -0.55
CA LEU A 173 15.18 5.43 0.44
C LEU A 173 16.55 5.61 -0.23
N GLY A 174 17.33 6.55 0.30
CA GLY A 174 18.70 6.81 -0.18
C GLY A 174 18.82 7.83 -1.31
N TYR A 175 17.72 8.46 -1.72
CA TYR A 175 17.77 9.51 -2.75
C TYR A 175 18.34 10.84 -2.24
N LEU A 176 18.06 11.20 -0.98
CA LEU A 176 18.63 12.37 -0.30
C LEU A 176 19.37 11.93 0.97
N PRO A 177 20.50 12.57 1.31
CA PRO A 177 21.20 12.29 2.56
C PRO A 177 20.38 12.75 3.76
N PHE A 178 20.37 11.94 4.81
CA PHE A 178 19.75 12.29 6.09
C PHE A 178 20.76 12.87 7.08
N SER A 179 20.27 13.62 8.05
CA SER A 179 21.06 13.93 9.23
C SER A 179 21.37 12.64 10.02
N ALA A 180 22.45 12.62 10.79
CA ALA A 180 22.76 11.47 11.66
C ALA A 180 21.62 11.17 12.66
N SER A 181 20.93 12.21 13.15
CA SER A 181 19.75 12.04 14.01
C SER A 181 18.58 11.43 13.23
N GLY A 182 18.36 11.85 11.99
CA GLY A 182 17.30 11.35 11.12
C GLY A 182 17.47 9.87 10.79
N GLY A 183 18.69 9.46 10.41
CA GLY A 183 19.04 8.06 10.17
C GLY A 183 18.80 7.18 11.42
N ALA A 184 19.24 7.63 12.59
CA ALA A 184 19.01 6.92 13.85
C ALA A 184 17.52 6.78 14.22
N LEU A 185 16.72 7.82 13.95
CA LEU A 185 15.27 7.78 14.17
C LEU A 185 14.57 6.81 13.23
N LEU A 186 14.93 6.81 11.95
CA LEU A 186 14.40 5.86 10.96
C LEU A 186 14.79 4.42 11.32
N PHE A 187 16.04 4.20 11.74
CA PHE A 187 16.51 2.90 12.23
C PHE A 187 15.66 2.39 13.40
N HIS A 188 15.42 3.25 14.39
CA HIS A 188 14.63 2.89 15.56
C HIS A 188 13.16 2.61 15.19
N LEU A 189 12.59 3.35 14.23
CA LEU A 189 11.27 3.08 13.70
C LEU A 189 11.20 1.70 13.03
N LEU A 190 12.09 1.42 12.07
CA LEU A 190 12.13 0.13 11.37
C LEU A 190 12.34 -1.04 12.33
N SER A 191 13.20 -0.87 13.33
CA SER A 191 13.41 -1.86 14.39
C SER A 191 12.15 -2.13 15.23
N LYS A 192 11.27 -1.13 15.41
CA LYS A 192 10.00 -1.33 16.10
C LYS A 192 8.96 -2.05 15.24
N LEU A 193 8.97 -1.83 13.92
CA LEU A 193 8.03 -2.46 13.00
C LEU A 193 8.38 -3.93 12.71
N TYR A 194 9.63 -4.33 12.92
CA TYR A 194 10.11 -5.71 12.76
C TYR A 194 9.18 -6.74 13.42
N GLU A 195 8.83 -7.80 12.66
CA GLU A 195 7.91 -8.89 13.03
C GLU A 195 6.49 -8.44 13.45
N ARG A 196 6.12 -7.17 13.23
CA ARG A 196 4.82 -6.61 13.64
C ARG A 196 4.05 -5.96 12.51
N THR A 197 4.76 -5.32 11.59
CA THR A 197 4.19 -4.58 10.47
C THR A 197 5.08 -4.80 9.26
N SER A 198 4.50 -5.28 8.16
CA SER A 198 5.23 -5.40 6.90
C SER A 198 5.69 -4.04 6.38
N VAL A 199 6.91 -3.98 5.88
CA VAL A 199 7.47 -2.78 5.27
C VAL A 199 7.81 -3.03 3.81
N ILE A 200 7.35 -2.14 2.92
CA ILE A 200 7.84 -2.06 1.54
C ILE A 200 8.82 -0.89 1.47
N ILE A 201 10.02 -1.14 0.95
CA ILE A 201 11.02 -0.09 0.72
C ILE A 201 11.33 -0.04 -0.77
N THR A 202 11.32 1.15 -1.37
CA THR A 202 11.89 1.37 -2.69
C THR A 202 13.21 2.10 -2.57
N THR A 203 14.22 1.66 -3.31
CA THR A 203 15.54 2.28 -3.29
C THR A 203 16.26 2.09 -4.63
N ASN A 204 17.15 3.02 -4.95
CA ASN A 204 18.13 2.87 -6.01
C ASN A 204 19.52 2.44 -5.49
N LEU A 205 19.66 2.30 -4.17
CA LEU A 205 20.89 1.89 -3.52
C LEU A 205 20.91 0.37 -3.34
N SER A 206 22.08 -0.22 -3.53
CA SER A 206 22.35 -1.59 -3.07
C SER A 206 22.44 -1.63 -1.54
N PHE A 207 22.24 -2.80 -0.93
CA PHE A 207 22.28 -2.93 0.53
C PHE A 207 23.61 -2.50 1.15
N SER A 208 24.74 -2.67 0.45
CA SER A 208 26.05 -2.20 0.92
C SER A 208 26.13 -0.67 1.04
N GLU A 209 25.33 0.06 0.26
CA GLU A 209 25.30 1.53 0.27
C GLU A 209 24.39 2.10 1.36
N TRP A 210 23.56 1.28 2.02
CA TRP A 210 22.68 1.76 3.09
C TRP A 210 23.45 2.30 4.29
N ALA A 211 24.71 1.88 4.48
CA ALA A 211 25.57 2.42 5.53
C ALA A 211 25.78 3.94 5.37
N THR A 212 25.73 4.44 4.13
CA THR A 212 25.83 5.88 3.85
C THR A 212 24.57 6.65 4.27
N VAL A 213 23.42 5.98 4.32
CA VAL A 213 22.11 6.57 4.68
C VAL A 213 21.94 6.63 6.20
N PHE A 214 22.33 5.57 6.91
CA PHE A 214 22.18 5.50 8.37
C PHE A 214 23.41 6.02 9.13
N GLY A 215 24.53 6.24 8.45
CA GLY A 215 25.75 6.86 8.99
C GLY A 215 26.63 5.93 9.84
N ASP A 216 26.09 4.83 10.38
CA ASP A 216 26.83 3.82 11.13
C ASP A 216 26.70 2.43 10.46
N ALA A 217 27.83 1.89 10.01
CA ALA A 217 27.90 0.59 9.36
C ALA A 217 27.44 -0.56 10.28
N LYS A 218 27.75 -0.53 11.58
CA LYS A 218 27.33 -1.58 12.52
C LYS A 218 25.82 -1.55 12.74
N MET A 219 25.25 -0.36 12.91
CA MET A 219 23.80 -0.20 13.02
C MET A 219 23.10 -0.66 11.74
N THR A 220 23.64 -0.29 10.58
CA THR A 220 23.07 -0.69 9.28
C THR A 220 23.08 -2.20 9.12
N THR A 221 24.19 -2.88 9.42
CA THR A 221 24.24 -4.35 9.35
C THR A 221 23.20 -5.00 10.25
N ALA A 222 23.02 -4.49 11.48
CA ALA A 222 21.99 -5.00 12.39
C ALA A 222 20.55 -4.72 11.91
N LEU A 223 20.32 -3.63 11.16
CA LEU A 223 19.03 -3.37 10.53
C LEU A 223 18.80 -4.30 9.35
N LEU A 224 19.80 -4.45 8.48
CA LEU A 224 19.74 -5.30 7.30
C LEU A 224 19.48 -6.74 7.70
N ASP A 225 20.15 -7.24 8.75
CA ASP A 225 19.91 -8.58 9.29
C ASP A 225 18.43 -8.78 9.64
N ARG A 226 17.84 -7.88 10.44
CA ARG A 226 16.41 -7.94 10.80
C ARG A 226 15.49 -7.76 9.59
N LEU A 227 15.81 -6.80 8.72
CA LEU A 227 14.96 -6.50 7.58
C LEU A 227 14.95 -7.63 6.56
N THR A 228 16.10 -8.25 6.31
CA THR A 228 16.30 -9.29 5.29
C THR A 228 15.98 -10.70 5.77
N HIS A 229 15.90 -10.96 7.08
CA HIS A 229 15.48 -12.25 7.62
C HIS A 229 14.12 -12.71 7.07
N HIS A 230 13.19 -11.76 6.90
CA HIS A 230 11.86 -11.95 6.34
C HIS A 230 11.63 -10.92 5.22
N CYS A 231 12.25 -11.12 4.06
CA CYS A 231 12.18 -10.15 2.96
C CYS A 231 12.13 -10.79 1.57
N HIS A 232 11.24 -10.26 0.74
CA HIS A 232 11.27 -10.45 -0.70
C HIS A 232 12.04 -9.32 -1.37
N ILE A 233 13.10 -9.65 -2.10
CA ILE A 233 13.89 -8.67 -2.86
C ILE A 233 13.44 -8.71 -4.32
N LEU A 234 13.00 -7.56 -4.84
CA LEU A 234 12.57 -7.37 -6.22
C LEU A 234 13.54 -6.42 -6.91
N GLU A 235 14.35 -6.97 -7.81
CA GLU A 235 15.22 -6.18 -8.68
C GLU A 235 14.44 -5.74 -9.91
N THR A 236 14.50 -4.45 -10.23
CA THR A 236 13.73 -3.84 -11.35
C THR A 236 14.62 -3.43 -12.53
N GLY A 237 15.92 -3.75 -12.45
CA GLY A 237 16.91 -3.34 -13.45
C GLY A 237 17.28 -1.86 -13.37
N ASN A 238 17.90 -1.36 -14.44
CA ASN A 238 18.30 0.05 -14.60
C ASN A 238 17.60 0.78 -15.75
N ASP A 239 16.84 0.05 -16.56
CA ASP A 239 16.15 0.56 -17.74
C ASP A 239 14.93 1.41 -17.37
N SER A 240 15.00 2.71 -17.66
CA SER A 240 13.97 3.64 -17.22
C SER A 240 12.75 3.71 -18.15
N PHE A 241 11.58 3.34 -17.64
CA PHE A 241 10.30 3.45 -18.33
C PHE A 241 9.91 4.91 -18.64
N ARG A 242 10.30 5.85 -17.76
CA ARG A 242 10.05 7.29 -17.97
C ARG A 242 10.73 7.82 -19.24
N PHE A 243 11.96 7.36 -19.52
CA PHE A 243 12.71 7.73 -20.73
C PHE A 243 12.16 7.07 -21.99
N LYS A 244 11.74 5.80 -21.91
CA LYS A 244 11.12 5.09 -23.05
C LYS A 244 9.81 5.79 -23.48
N ASN A 245 8.99 6.23 -22.53
CA ASN A 245 7.73 6.93 -22.82
C ASN A 245 7.90 8.37 -23.32
N SER A 246 8.89 9.12 -22.82
CA SER A 246 9.17 10.48 -23.32
C SER A 246 9.70 10.43 -24.76
N SER A 247 10.59 9.48 -25.06
CA SER A 247 11.16 9.27 -26.39
C SER A 247 10.10 8.79 -27.39
N ALA A 248 9.22 7.86 -26.99
CA ALA A 248 8.11 7.39 -27.82
C ALA A 248 7.09 8.49 -28.13
N LYS A 249 6.82 9.40 -27.18
CA LYS A 249 6.01 10.59 -27.42
C LYS A 249 6.67 11.55 -28.41
N GLN A 250 7.96 11.86 -28.26
CA GLN A 250 8.68 12.74 -29.20
C GLN A 250 8.71 12.19 -30.63
N ALA A 251 8.93 10.88 -30.81
CA ALA A 251 8.91 10.24 -32.12
C ALA A 251 7.54 10.31 -32.81
N ARG A 252 6.44 10.21 -32.04
CA ARG A 252 5.06 10.39 -32.56
C ARG A 252 4.75 11.83 -32.93
N THR A 253 5.28 12.81 -32.19
CA THR A 253 5.10 14.24 -32.52
C THR A 253 5.89 14.66 -33.75
N GLN A 254 7.08 14.08 -33.98
CA GLN A 254 7.88 14.34 -35.19
C GLN A 254 7.25 13.74 -36.45
N LYS A 255 6.63 12.56 -36.39
CA LYS A 255 5.89 11.97 -37.53
C LYS A 255 4.61 12.71 -37.92
N ARG A 256 4.12 13.63 -37.09
CA ARG A 256 2.86 14.37 -37.31
C ARG A 256 3.03 15.79 -37.88
N LYS A 257 4.26 16.28 -38.10
CA LYS A 257 4.45 17.54 -38.83
C LYS A 257 4.26 17.27 -40.34
N PRO A 258 3.27 17.88 -41.02
CA PRO A 258 3.23 17.85 -42.47
C PRO A 258 4.46 18.59 -43.00
N ARG A 259 5.12 18.04 -44.02
CA ARG A 259 6.07 18.83 -44.82
C ARG A 259 5.26 19.95 -45.48
N VAL A 260 5.52 21.19 -45.06
CA VAL A 260 5.02 22.36 -45.77
C VAL A 260 6.02 22.59 -46.89
N ASP A 261 5.61 22.25 -48.12
CA ASP A 261 6.41 22.58 -49.30
C ASP A 261 6.49 24.11 -49.45
N PRO A 262 7.66 24.66 -49.80
CA PRO A 262 7.81 26.11 -49.97
C PRO A 262 6.96 26.60 -51.15
N PRO A 263 6.36 27.79 -51.07
CA PRO A 263 5.49 28.31 -52.12
C PRO A 263 6.30 28.61 -53.39
N VAL A 264 5.82 28.07 -54.51
CA VAL A 264 6.31 28.38 -55.85
C VAL A 264 5.96 29.84 -56.16
N THR A 265 6.97 30.68 -56.36
CA THR A 265 6.79 32.05 -56.85
C THR A 265 6.45 32.03 -58.34
N PRO A 266 5.42 32.75 -58.81
CA PRO A 266 5.16 32.89 -60.24
C PRO A 266 6.16 33.89 -60.85
N GLU A 267 6.86 33.45 -61.89
CA GLU A 267 7.69 34.29 -62.75
C GLU A 267 6.80 35.26 -63.57
N THR A 268 7.36 36.44 -63.84
CA THR A 268 6.83 37.45 -64.77
C THR A 268 7.65 37.44 -66.04
#